data_AF-A4AE87-F1
#
_entry.id   AF-A4AE87-F1
#
_cell.length_a   1.000
_cell.length_b   1.000
_cell.length_c   1.000
_cell.angle_alpha   90.00
_cell.angle_beta   90.00
_cell.angle_gamma   90.00
#
_symmetry.space_group_name_H-M   'P 1'
#
loop_
_entity.id
_entity.type
_entity.pdbx_description
1 polymer ?
#
loop_
_entity_poly.entity_id
_entity_poly.type
_entity_poly.pdbx_seq_one_letter_code
_entity_poly.pdbx_strand_id
1 'polypeptide(L)'
;MKTGKQAPKASSDRFSGLKTGALTEEEKASVINLALSVLALRHRRGRALNNPRNTQEYLRIKLADRKHEVFGTLFLDSQHRVLQYAELFQGTIDGAAVYPRVVVQEALGLNAAAVVLFHNHPSGVAEPSTADRNITKRLQDALALIDVRVLDHLVVSAGEATSFAERGLL
;
A
#
# COMPACT_ATOMS: atom_id res chain seq x y z
N MET A 1 -16.58 -10.71 -54.77
CA MET A 1 -17.56 -10.16 -53.80
C MET A 1 -16.90 -10.11 -52.43
N LYS A 2 -17.26 -9.08 -51.65
CA LYS A 2 -16.55 -8.47 -50.51
C LYS A 2 -16.03 -9.42 -49.42
N THR A 3 -14.81 -9.11 -48.98
CA THR A 3 -14.14 -9.52 -47.75
C THR A 3 -14.91 -9.04 -46.52
N GLY A 4 -15.40 -9.97 -45.70
CA GLY A 4 -15.97 -9.67 -44.39
C GLY A 4 -14.87 -9.52 -43.34
N LYS A 5 -14.29 -8.31 -43.23
CA LYS A 5 -13.54 -7.91 -42.02
C LYS A 5 -14.57 -7.79 -40.88
N GLN A 6 -14.58 -8.75 -39.95
CA GLN A 6 -15.20 -8.52 -38.65
C GLN A 6 -14.43 -7.41 -37.95
N ALA A 7 -15.10 -6.30 -37.68
CA ALA A 7 -14.58 -5.23 -36.84
C ALA A 7 -14.40 -5.76 -35.40
N PRO A 8 -13.35 -5.36 -34.67
CA PRO A 8 -13.24 -5.70 -33.26
C PRO A 8 -14.38 -5.03 -32.49
N LYS A 9 -15.15 -5.80 -31.71
CA LYS A 9 -16.11 -5.26 -30.74
C LYS A 9 -15.32 -4.41 -29.74
N ALA A 10 -15.52 -3.10 -29.77
CA ALA A 10 -15.04 -2.21 -28.74
C ALA A 10 -15.63 -2.65 -27.39
N SER A 11 -14.77 -3.09 -26.46
CA SER A 11 -15.12 -3.15 -25.05
C SER A 11 -15.32 -1.70 -24.60
N SER A 12 -16.56 -1.20 -24.68
CA SER A 12 -16.85 0.16 -24.24
C SER A 12 -16.61 0.21 -22.73
N ASP A 13 -15.59 0.94 -22.32
CA ASP A 13 -15.35 1.23 -20.91
C ASP A 13 -16.59 1.92 -20.35
N ARG A 14 -17.36 1.17 -19.55
CA ARG A 14 -18.60 1.65 -18.93
C ARG A 14 -18.38 2.79 -17.94
N PHE A 15 -17.13 3.03 -17.52
CA PHE A 15 -16.77 4.10 -16.60
C PHE A 15 -16.27 5.36 -17.32
N SER A 16 -15.89 5.28 -18.59
CA SER A 16 -15.28 6.38 -19.36
C SER A 16 -16.08 7.69 -19.39
N GLY A 17 -17.42 7.62 -19.29
CA GLY A 17 -18.30 8.78 -19.29
C GLY A 17 -18.68 9.30 -17.91
N LEU A 18 -18.31 8.61 -16.83
CA LEU A 18 -18.70 8.98 -15.48
C LEU A 18 -17.81 10.11 -14.95
N LYS A 19 -18.44 11.11 -14.35
CA LYS A 19 -17.77 12.22 -13.66
C LYS A 19 -18.08 12.14 -12.18
N THR A 20 -17.10 12.40 -11.32
CA THR A 20 -17.26 12.37 -9.86
C THR A 20 -18.39 13.27 -9.35
N GLY A 21 -18.59 14.43 -9.98
CA GLY A 21 -19.68 15.35 -9.64
C GLY A 21 -21.09 14.90 -10.04
N ALA A 22 -21.22 13.85 -10.85
CA ALA A 22 -22.51 13.29 -11.26
C ALA A 22 -22.96 12.10 -10.40
N LEU A 23 -22.11 11.66 -9.45
CA LEU A 23 -22.39 10.53 -8.57
C LEU A 23 -23.00 11.00 -7.25
N THR A 24 -23.99 10.27 -6.76
CA THR A 24 -24.46 10.36 -5.38
C THR A 24 -23.37 9.88 -4.40
N GLU A 25 -23.51 10.20 -3.11
CA GLU A 25 -22.55 9.72 -2.09
C GLU A 25 -22.53 8.19 -1.97
N GLU A 26 -23.67 7.53 -2.14
CA GLU A 26 -23.78 6.07 -2.16
C GLU A 26 -23.07 5.44 -3.36
N GLU A 27 -23.19 6.05 -4.54
CA GLU A 27 -22.46 5.63 -5.74
C GLU A 27 -20.95 5.86 -5.60
N LYS A 28 -20.53 6.99 -5.01
CA LYS A 28 -19.11 7.26 -4.71
C LYS A 28 -18.54 6.18 -3.78
N ALA A 29 -19.24 5.85 -2.69
CA ALA A 29 -18.84 4.79 -1.77
C ALA A 29 -18.74 3.43 -2.49
N SER A 30 -19.69 3.12 -3.37
CA SER A 30 -19.69 1.89 -4.18
C SER A 30 -18.49 1.82 -5.13
N VAL A 31 -18.16 2.93 -5.80
CA VAL A 31 -17.00 3.03 -6.69
C VAL A 31 -15.69 2.87 -5.91
N ILE A 32 -15.56 3.50 -4.73
CA ILE A 32 -14.38 3.34 -3.87
C ILE A 32 -14.21 1.88 -3.45
N ASN A 33 -15.29 1.22 -3.01
CA ASN A 33 -15.26 -0.20 -2.64
C ASN A 33 -14.88 -1.12 -3.80
N LEU A 34 -15.39 -0.83 -5.01
CA LEU A 34 -15.03 -1.57 -6.21
C LEU A 34 -13.55 -1.36 -6.59
N ALA A 35 -13.07 -0.11 -6.53
CA ALA A 35 -11.67 0.22 -6.78
C ALA A 35 -10.74 -0.51 -5.79
N LEU A 36 -11.07 -0.47 -4.49
CA LEU A 36 -10.36 -1.21 -3.46
C LEU A 36 -10.35 -2.71 -3.73
N SER A 37 -11.47 -3.27 -4.18
CA SER A 37 -11.57 -4.69 -4.53
C SER A 37 -10.64 -5.04 -5.69
N VAL A 38 -10.61 -4.21 -6.76
CA VAL A 38 -9.71 -4.38 -7.91
C VAL A 38 -8.24 -4.25 -7.51
N LEU A 39 -7.90 -3.27 -6.69
CA LEU A 39 -6.52 -3.06 -6.22
C LEU A 39 -6.06 -4.16 -5.26
N ALA A 40 -6.95 -4.65 -4.42
CA ALA A 40 -6.68 -5.79 -3.54
C ALA A 40 -6.32 -7.04 -4.35
N LEU A 41 -6.88 -7.26 -5.55
CA LEU A 41 -6.49 -8.37 -6.43
C LEU A 41 -4.99 -8.37 -6.77
N ARG A 42 -4.39 -7.18 -6.88
CA ARG A 42 -2.96 -7.00 -7.18
C ARG A 42 -2.06 -7.28 -5.97
N HIS A 43 -2.63 -7.23 -4.77
CA HIS A 43 -1.93 -7.41 -3.49
C HIS A 43 -2.41 -8.66 -2.74
N ARG A 44 -3.05 -9.61 -3.45
CA ARG A 44 -3.42 -10.91 -2.88
C ARG A 44 -2.19 -11.76 -2.62
N ARG A 45 -2.30 -12.67 -1.64
CA ARG A 45 -1.27 -13.66 -1.37
C ARG A 45 -0.83 -14.38 -2.66
N GLY A 46 0.48 -14.48 -2.88
CA GLY A 46 1.11 -15.06 -4.06
C GLY A 46 1.29 -14.11 -5.26
N ARG A 47 0.79 -12.86 -5.21
CA ARG A 47 1.02 -11.88 -6.29
C ARG A 47 2.32 -11.12 -6.09
N ALA A 48 3.13 -11.03 -7.14
CA ALA A 48 4.37 -10.25 -7.15
C ALA A 48 4.10 -8.75 -7.20
N LEU A 49 4.86 -7.99 -6.39
CA LEU A 49 4.86 -6.53 -6.44
C LEU A 49 5.80 -6.06 -7.57
N ASN A 50 5.24 -5.87 -8.76
CA ASN A 50 6.03 -5.55 -9.96
C ASN A 50 6.19 -4.05 -10.24
N ASN A 51 5.51 -3.20 -9.48
CA ASN A 51 5.52 -1.75 -9.70
C ASN A 51 5.27 -1.04 -8.36
N PRO A 52 6.25 -0.31 -7.81
CA PRO A 52 6.10 0.45 -6.56
C PRO A 52 4.91 1.42 -6.56
N ARG A 53 4.63 2.05 -7.71
CA ARG A 53 3.51 2.99 -7.86
C ARG A 53 2.15 2.34 -7.61
N ASN A 54 1.96 1.09 -8.03
CA ASN A 54 0.73 0.35 -7.76
C ASN A 54 0.53 0.13 -6.25
N THR A 55 1.62 -0.09 -5.51
CA THR A 55 1.59 -0.25 -4.05
C THR A 55 1.26 1.08 -3.37
N GLN A 56 1.87 2.19 -3.81
CA GLN A 56 1.57 3.53 -3.31
C GLN A 56 0.09 3.89 -3.53
N GLU A 57 -0.44 3.67 -4.74
CA GLU A 57 -1.85 3.93 -5.08
C GLU A 57 -2.81 3.07 -4.25
N TYR A 58 -2.51 1.79 -4.09
CA TYR A 58 -3.30 0.88 -3.27
C TYR A 58 -3.35 1.33 -1.81
N LEU A 59 -2.19 1.67 -1.22
CA LEU A 59 -2.12 2.12 0.17
C LEU A 59 -2.78 3.47 0.36
N ARG A 60 -2.62 4.42 -0.57
CA ARG A 60 -3.34 5.70 -0.54
C ARG A 60 -4.83 5.51 -0.45
N ILE A 61 -5.41 4.74 -1.37
CA ILE A 61 -6.87 4.56 -1.42
C ILE A 61 -7.35 3.78 -0.19
N LYS A 62 -6.58 2.77 0.25
CA LYS A 62 -6.93 1.95 1.41
C LYS A 62 -6.86 2.70 2.75
N LEU A 63 -5.95 3.66 2.87
CA LEU A 63 -5.71 4.40 4.11
C LEU A 63 -6.28 5.83 4.09
N ALA A 64 -6.87 6.29 2.97
CA ALA A 64 -7.35 7.66 2.78
C ALA A 64 -8.32 8.12 3.90
N ASP A 65 -9.22 7.24 4.34
CA ASP A 65 -10.26 7.59 5.32
C ASP A 65 -9.86 7.29 6.78
N ARG A 66 -8.59 6.93 7.02
CA ARG A 66 -8.10 6.63 8.37
C ARG A 66 -7.87 7.93 9.14
N LYS A 67 -8.69 8.13 10.18
CA LYS A 67 -8.65 9.31 11.07
C LYS A 67 -7.50 9.29 12.07
N HIS A 68 -6.85 8.15 12.24
CA HIS A 68 -5.66 7.95 13.06
C HIS A 68 -4.55 7.37 12.21
N GLU A 69 -3.32 7.50 12.68
CA GLU A 69 -2.18 6.86 12.05
C GLU A 69 -2.27 5.34 12.22
N VAL A 70 -2.17 4.63 11.10
CA VAL A 70 -2.10 3.16 11.05
C VAL A 70 -0.74 2.81 10.51
N PHE A 71 0.06 2.10 11.30
CA PHE A 71 1.33 1.55 10.85
C PHE A 71 1.16 0.06 10.52
N GLY A 72 1.67 -0.37 9.37
CA GLY A 72 1.55 -1.73 8.92
C GLY A 72 2.67 -2.18 8.00
N THR A 73 2.54 -3.41 7.55
CA THR A 73 3.56 -4.11 6.76
C THR A 73 2.92 -4.97 5.67
N LEU A 74 3.49 -4.90 4.47
CA LEU A 74 3.35 -5.93 3.45
C LEU A 74 4.50 -6.92 3.62
N PHE A 75 4.19 -8.15 4.01
CA PHE A 75 5.16 -9.23 4.12
C PHE A 75 5.27 -9.95 2.78
N LEU A 76 6.50 -10.23 2.35
CA LEU A 76 6.81 -10.75 1.02
C LEU A 76 7.73 -11.97 1.10
N ASP A 77 7.60 -12.86 0.12
CA ASP A 77 8.57 -13.94 -0.08
C ASP A 77 9.82 -13.48 -0.85
N SER A 78 10.74 -14.41 -1.12
CA SER A 78 12.01 -14.13 -1.80
C SER A 78 11.86 -13.67 -3.25
N GLN A 79 10.70 -13.92 -3.87
CA GLN A 79 10.33 -13.46 -5.21
C GLN A 79 9.45 -12.20 -5.16
N HIS A 80 9.41 -11.52 -4.01
CA HIS A 80 8.60 -10.32 -3.77
C HIS A 80 7.10 -10.53 -4.00
N ARG A 81 6.62 -11.76 -3.78
CA ARG A 81 5.19 -12.07 -3.79
C ARG A 81 4.60 -11.84 -2.42
N VAL A 82 3.42 -11.22 -2.37
CA VAL A 82 2.72 -10.93 -1.12
C VAL A 82 2.44 -12.22 -0.36
N LEU A 83 2.86 -12.26 0.90
CA LEU A 83 2.43 -13.25 1.87
C LEU A 83 1.20 -12.73 2.61
N GLN A 84 1.29 -11.49 3.12
CA GLN A 84 0.24 -10.86 3.90
C GLN A 84 0.34 -9.34 3.87
N TYR A 85 -0.82 -8.69 3.90
CA TYR A 85 -0.97 -7.29 4.30
C TYR A 85 -1.44 -7.25 5.75
N ALA A 86 -0.76 -6.51 6.62
CA ALA A 86 -1.13 -6.39 8.03
C ALA A 86 -1.08 -4.94 8.50
N GLU A 87 -2.15 -4.49 9.16
CA GLU A 87 -2.17 -3.26 9.97
C GLU A 87 -1.77 -3.67 11.39
N LEU A 88 -0.59 -3.29 11.85
CA LEU A 88 0.01 -3.82 13.07
C LEU A 88 -0.20 -2.89 14.28
N PHE A 89 -0.27 -1.58 14.03
CA PHE A 89 -0.41 -0.59 15.09
C PHE A 89 -1.40 0.49 14.66
N GLN A 90 -2.18 0.95 15.64
CA GLN A 90 -3.06 2.11 15.50
C GLN A 90 -2.63 3.14 16.55
N GLY A 91 -2.40 4.35 16.08
CA GLY A 91 -1.89 5.46 16.86
C GLY A 91 -2.95 6.52 17.15
N THR A 92 -2.46 7.71 17.49
CA THR A 92 -3.27 8.92 17.57
C THR A 92 -3.19 9.68 16.23
N ILE A 93 -3.50 10.98 16.25
CA ILE A 93 -3.25 11.87 15.11
C ILE A 93 -1.76 12.18 14.96
N ASP A 94 -0.98 12.07 16.04
CA ASP A 94 0.43 12.52 16.11
C ASP A 94 1.44 11.38 15.94
N GLY A 95 1.00 10.13 15.83
CA GLY A 95 1.91 8.98 15.75
C GLY A 95 1.32 7.66 16.24
N ALA A 96 1.88 6.55 15.74
CA ALA A 96 1.69 5.22 16.31
C ALA A 96 2.93 4.72 17.08
N ALA A 97 2.70 4.07 18.23
CA ALA A 97 3.77 3.38 18.95
C ALA A 97 4.09 2.04 18.28
N VAL A 98 5.20 2.00 17.54
CA VAL A 98 5.63 0.83 16.77
C VAL A 98 6.69 0.05 17.55
N TYR A 99 6.49 -1.26 17.67
CA TYR A 99 7.40 -2.15 18.40
C TYR A 99 8.08 -3.15 17.44
N PRO A 100 9.41 -3.06 17.22
CA PRO A 100 10.11 -3.96 16.31
C PRO A 100 9.88 -5.45 16.56
N ARG A 101 9.76 -5.86 17.84
CA ARG A 101 9.48 -7.25 18.22
C ARG A 101 8.22 -7.84 17.56
N VAL A 102 7.17 -7.04 17.37
CA VAL A 102 5.91 -7.50 16.78
C VAL A 102 6.08 -7.70 15.28
N VAL A 103 6.79 -6.78 14.60
CA VAL A 103 7.09 -6.89 13.17
C VAL A 103 7.99 -8.10 12.91
N VAL A 104 9.00 -8.31 13.75
CA VAL A 104 9.92 -9.47 13.69
C VAL A 104 9.16 -10.78 13.91
N GLN A 105 8.29 -10.84 14.93
CA GLN A 105 7.48 -12.03 15.21
C GLN A 105 6.59 -12.40 14.02
N GLU A 106 5.91 -11.42 13.43
CA GLU A 106 5.04 -11.64 12.26
C GLU A 106 5.84 -12.05 11.02
N ALA A 107 7.00 -11.41 10.78
CA ALA A 107 7.90 -11.76 9.68
C ALA A 107 8.35 -13.23 9.76
N LEU A 108 8.78 -13.67 10.95
CA LEU A 108 9.16 -15.07 11.19
C LEU A 108 7.96 -16.01 11.04
N GLY A 109 6.80 -15.67 11.60
CA GLY A 109 5.59 -16.49 11.50
C GLY A 109 5.12 -16.71 10.06
N LEU A 110 5.36 -15.73 9.18
CA LEU A 110 5.03 -15.80 7.76
C LEU A 110 6.15 -16.38 6.89
N ASN A 111 7.34 -16.63 7.44
CA ASN A 111 8.57 -16.90 6.68
C ASN A 111 8.82 -15.83 5.59
N ALA A 112 8.65 -14.56 5.96
CA ALA A 112 8.90 -13.44 5.07
C ALA A 112 10.40 -13.34 4.76
N ALA A 113 10.76 -13.07 3.50
CA ALA A 113 12.12 -12.75 3.09
C ALA A 113 12.33 -11.23 2.91
N ALA A 114 11.23 -10.48 2.85
CA ALA A 114 11.24 -9.05 2.67
C ALA A 114 9.95 -8.40 3.19
N VAL A 115 10.01 -7.10 3.46
CA VAL A 115 8.87 -6.30 3.88
C VAL A 115 8.83 -4.95 3.16
N VAL A 116 7.62 -4.42 2.98
CA VAL A 116 7.38 -2.99 2.71
C VAL A 116 6.59 -2.45 3.89
N LEU A 117 7.18 -1.50 4.62
CA LEU A 117 6.55 -0.81 5.73
C LEU A 117 5.63 0.28 5.19
N PHE A 118 4.58 0.62 5.92
CA PHE A 118 3.74 1.77 5.57
C PHE A 118 3.08 2.40 6.79
N HIS A 119 2.80 3.70 6.70
CA HIS A 119 1.83 4.35 7.56
C HIS A 119 1.14 5.53 6.87
N ASN A 120 0.00 5.95 7.40
CA ASN A 120 -0.70 7.15 6.92
C ASN A 120 -0.52 8.34 7.85
N HIS A 121 -0.41 9.54 7.28
CA HIS A 121 -0.52 10.80 8.01
C HIS A 121 -1.93 11.39 7.83
N PRO A 122 -2.78 11.41 8.88
CA PRO A 122 -4.10 12.05 8.82
C PRO A 122 -4.03 13.56 8.52
N SER A 123 -2.88 14.20 8.78
CA SER A 123 -2.63 15.62 8.50
C SER A 123 -2.68 15.98 7.00
N GLY A 124 -2.59 14.99 6.11
CA GLY A 124 -2.61 15.20 4.67
C GLY A 124 -1.23 15.40 4.03
N VAL A 125 -0.16 15.49 4.82
CA VAL A 125 1.21 15.71 4.34
C VAL A 125 2.01 14.41 4.43
N ALA A 126 2.57 13.93 3.31
CA ALA A 126 3.33 12.67 3.30
C ALA A 126 4.85 12.86 3.55
N GLU A 127 5.28 14.00 4.08
CA GLU A 127 6.68 14.23 4.45
C GLU A 127 7.04 13.41 5.70
N PRO A 128 8.05 12.53 5.65
CA PRO A 128 8.44 11.72 6.80
C PRO A 128 9.07 12.56 7.91
N SER A 129 8.57 12.37 9.12
CA SER A 129 9.10 12.96 10.34
C SER A 129 10.44 12.33 10.76
N THR A 130 11.11 12.95 11.72
CA THR A 130 12.27 12.36 12.40
C THR A 130 11.91 11.05 13.11
N ALA A 131 10.70 10.96 13.67
CA ALA A 131 10.22 9.74 14.32
C ALA A 131 10.12 8.58 13.32
N ASP A 132 9.59 8.84 12.11
CA ASP A 132 9.48 7.86 11.04
C ASP A 132 10.85 7.34 10.61
N ARG A 133 11.83 8.23 10.45
CA ARG A 133 13.21 7.86 10.12
C ARG A 133 13.83 6.98 11.19
N ASN A 134 13.66 7.36 12.46
CA ASN A 134 14.20 6.61 13.59
C ASN A 134 13.58 5.21 13.72
N ILE A 135 12.25 5.09 13.60
CA ILE A 135 11.60 3.78 13.69
C ILE A 135 11.94 2.91 12.49
N THR A 136 12.00 3.47 11.28
CA THR A 136 12.42 2.76 10.06
C THR A 136 13.80 2.17 10.24
N LYS A 137 14.76 2.96 10.73
CA LYS A 137 16.11 2.48 10.97
C LYS A 137 16.16 1.34 11.98
N ARG A 138 15.44 1.47 13.09
CA ARG A 138 15.35 0.40 14.11
C ARG A 138 14.71 -0.88 13.57
N LEU A 139 13.71 -0.77 12.70
CA LEU A 139 13.11 -1.93 12.04
C LEU A 139 14.06 -2.56 11.02
N GLN A 140 14.78 -1.76 10.24
CA GLN A 140 15.80 -2.24 9.30
C GLN A 140 16.88 -3.04 10.04
N ASP A 141 17.41 -2.49 11.13
CA ASP A 141 18.44 -3.16 11.93
C ASP A 141 17.92 -4.46 12.55
N ALA A 142 16.70 -4.46 13.11
CA ALA A 142 16.13 -5.65 13.73
C ALA A 142 15.80 -6.76 12.73
N LEU A 143 15.27 -6.41 11.55
CA LEU A 143 14.91 -7.37 10.50
C LEU A 143 16.14 -7.92 9.78
N ALA A 144 17.21 -7.12 9.65
CA ALA A 144 18.47 -7.58 9.08
C ALA A 144 19.10 -8.73 9.88
N LEU A 145 18.91 -8.77 11.21
CA LEU A 145 19.41 -9.87 12.06
C LEU A 145 18.78 -11.24 11.77
N ILE A 146 17.65 -11.25 11.05
CA ILE A 146 16.93 -12.47 10.66
C ILE A 146 16.82 -12.58 9.13
N ASP A 147 17.70 -11.92 8.39
CA ASP A 147 17.77 -11.93 6.92
C ASP A 147 16.49 -11.45 6.21
N VAL A 148 15.69 -10.61 6.86
CA VAL A 148 14.49 -9.99 6.27
C VAL A 148 14.82 -8.58 5.78
N ARG A 149 14.67 -8.35 4.48
CA ARG A 149 14.98 -7.04 3.86
C ARG A 149 13.82 -6.06 4.00
N VAL A 150 14.10 -4.83 4.42
CA VAL A 150 13.16 -3.71 4.27
C VAL A 150 13.34 -3.12 2.87
N LEU A 151 12.38 -3.37 1.98
CA LEU A 151 12.46 -2.90 0.59
C LEU A 151 12.04 -1.44 0.45
N ASP A 152 11.07 -1.01 1.24
CA ASP A 152 10.61 0.36 1.26
C ASP A 152 9.89 0.68 2.58
N HIS A 153 9.72 1.98 2.84
CA HIS A 153 8.76 2.51 3.79
C HIS A 153 7.94 3.60 3.12
N LEU A 154 6.62 3.37 2.99
CA LEU A 154 5.69 4.26 2.33
C LEU A 154 4.91 5.10 3.35
N VAL A 155 5.13 6.41 3.33
CA VAL A 155 4.28 7.38 4.05
C VAL A 155 3.17 7.81 3.11
N VAL A 156 1.92 7.62 3.48
CA VAL A 156 0.79 7.97 2.62
C VAL A 156 -0.09 9.05 3.23
N SER A 157 -0.63 9.91 2.38
CA SER A 157 -1.70 10.83 2.70
C SER A 157 -2.84 10.70 1.69
N ALA A 158 -3.93 11.43 1.88
CA ALA A 158 -5.02 11.45 0.90
C ALA A 158 -4.54 11.94 -0.48
N GLY A 159 -3.59 12.89 -0.51
CA GLY A 159 -3.14 13.59 -1.72
C GLY A 159 -1.89 13.01 -2.39
N GLU A 160 -1.02 12.33 -1.63
CA GLU A 160 0.30 11.91 -2.09
C GLU A 160 0.84 10.69 -1.30
N ALA A 161 1.93 10.12 -1.78
CA ALA A 161 2.67 9.08 -1.10
C ALA A 161 4.17 9.34 -1.28
N THR A 162 4.94 9.08 -0.23
CA THR A 162 6.39 9.23 -0.21
C THR A 162 7.04 7.88 0.03
N SER A 163 7.96 7.51 -0.85
CA SER A 163 8.83 6.34 -0.68
C SER A 163 10.16 6.74 -0.02
N PHE A 164 10.53 6.03 1.04
CA PHE A 164 11.85 6.18 1.63
C PHE A 164 12.94 5.68 0.68
N ALA A 165 12.71 4.57 -0.03
CA ALA A 165 13.67 4.03 -0.99
C ALA A 165 13.95 5.02 -2.13
N GLU A 166 12.90 5.60 -2.74
CA GLU A 166 13.05 6.59 -3.82
C GLU A 166 13.74 7.88 -3.36
N ARG A 167 13.62 8.22 -2.07
CA ARG A 167 14.27 9.38 -1.45
C ARG A 167 15.67 9.11 -0.89
N GLY A 168 16.18 7.88 -0.99
CA GLY A 168 17.49 7.51 -0.43
C GLY A 168 17.55 7.57 1.09
N LEU A 169 16.45 7.22 1.77
CA LEU A 169 16.32 7.24 3.24
C LEU A 169 16.46 5.85 3.89
N LEU A 170 16.74 4.82 3.09
CA LEU A 170 16.97 3.43 3.52
C LEU A 170 18.42 3.02 3.30
#